data_AF-A0A174LMC0-F1
#
_entry.id   AF-A0A174LMC0-F1
#
_cell.length_a   1.000
_cell.length_b   1.000
_cell.length_c   1.000
_cell.angle_alpha   90.00
_cell.angle_beta   90.00
_cell.angle_gamma   90.00
#
_symmetry.space_group_name_H-M   'P 1'
#
loop_
_entity.id
_entity.type
_entity.pdbx_description
1 polymer ?
#
loop_
_entity_poly.entity_id
_entity_poly.type
_entity_poly.pdbx_seq_one_letter_code
_entity_poly.pdbx_strand_id
1 'polypeptide(L)'
;MKKEMDLCQVVYNNLATQIRFGAYRFGDQLPTLEELSHLQMVSIDTVRTAYRRLQADGFITLSKSTGATVKVQYTEAEIAQNIQKFYSQRKDSLLDLSQSMRFLFCNALWTALKHAPPEILDEIDLLVLQNRDILPSYTQHLQLIYGSLHNELMMRLVWQTFMFFQAPFLSISDNVTRLIAESNPLLDLTGCCRRKDWAGLWSAVEAFFEKFSCALSGFYEEKISLPPTEKQVTFIWSSYKKTSQICYSLCREILGSISRHEYPAGSYLPSLEKLAKEKQVSVSTIRRTLLVLNQIGAVKSLNGVGTKILPLGDNTENCDFTQPVISKRLLDYVQCLQFFALSCRMTAESTLASLDSEAFAECKNRLLKIKQTGQPELVVYVSLEFIACSTPLRTIRTVYTELLHLLFWGNPLRSIRKNQEGFSGFFLPYIEYFIACLDRPAPVAFAATLEELVTCLLNLSVELMAELGFSEVESLLIPSNSKA
;
A
#
# COMPACT_ATOMS: atom_id res chain seq x y z
N MET A 1 17.66 17.07 10.70
CA MET A 1 17.97 15.64 10.45
C MET A 1 16.66 14.88 10.20
N LYS A 2 16.26 14.71 8.93
CA LYS A 2 15.03 14.01 8.54
C LYS A 2 15.30 12.50 8.51
N LYS A 3 14.85 11.78 9.56
CA LYS A 3 15.02 10.33 9.73
C LYS A 3 14.54 9.56 8.49
N GLU A 4 15.42 8.71 8.00
CA GLU A 4 15.19 7.72 6.95
C GLU A 4 14.29 6.60 7.50
N MET A 5 13.37 6.08 6.69
CA MET A 5 12.99 4.67 6.82
C MET A 5 14.04 3.85 6.07
N ASP A 6 15.24 3.80 6.64
CA ASP A 6 16.17 2.73 6.34
C ASP A 6 15.50 1.43 6.82
N LEU A 7 15.48 0.38 5.99
CA LEU A 7 14.93 -0.92 6.41
C LEU A 7 15.62 -1.41 7.70
N CYS A 8 16.90 -1.10 7.87
CA CYS A 8 17.63 -1.34 9.12
C CYS A 8 17.02 -0.55 10.30
N GLN A 9 16.59 0.70 10.10
CA GLN A 9 15.92 1.49 11.13
C GLN A 9 14.58 0.87 11.54
N VAL A 10 13.85 0.26 10.60
CA VAL A 10 12.58 -0.43 10.87
C VAL A 10 12.83 -1.69 11.69
N VAL A 11 13.77 -2.55 11.26
CA VAL A 11 14.19 -3.77 11.99
C VAL A 11 14.65 -3.42 13.40
N TYR A 12 15.53 -2.42 13.54
CA TYR A 12 16.02 -1.92 14.83
C TYR A 12 14.86 -1.46 15.72
N ASN A 13 13.94 -0.65 15.21
CA ASN A 13 12.85 -0.08 16.01
C ASN A 13 11.90 -1.16 16.52
N ASN A 14 11.63 -2.18 15.72
CA ASN A 14 10.77 -3.29 16.08
C ASN A 14 11.36 -4.09 17.24
N LEU A 15 12.62 -4.52 17.12
CA LEU A 15 13.32 -5.27 18.19
C LEU A 15 13.51 -4.44 19.44
N ALA A 16 13.92 -3.18 19.31
CA ALA A 16 14.05 -2.28 20.45
C ALA A 16 12.71 -2.07 21.17
N THR A 17 11.59 -2.08 20.44
CA THR A 17 10.25 -1.99 21.03
C THR A 17 9.89 -3.27 21.77
N GLN A 18 10.13 -4.44 21.19
CA GLN A 18 9.93 -5.74 21.85
C GLN A 18 10.73 -5.87 23.16
N ILE A 19 12.00 -5.45 23.16
CA ILE A 19 12.83 -5.45 24.37
C ILE A 19 12.26 -4.46 25.42
N ARG A 20 11.89 -3.25 25.01
CA ARG A 20 11.32 -2.22 25.91
C ARG A 20 9.96 -2.62 26.50
N PHE A 21 9.20 -3.45 25.78
CA PHE A 21 7.90 -3.97 26.22
C PHE A 21 8.04 -5.27 27.02
N GLY A 22 9.26 -5.78 27.19
CA GLY A 22 9.52 -7.01 27.95
C GLY A 22 9.15 -8.30 27.21
N ALA A 23 8.95 -8.24 25.89
CA ALA A 23 8.76 -9.43 25.05
C ALA A 23 10.05 -10.24 24.93
N TYR A 24 11.20 -9.56 24.94
CA TYR A 24 12.51 -10.16 25.22
C TYR A 24 13.07 -9.57 26.51
N ARG A 25 13.37 -10.43 27.47
CA ARG A 25 13.91 -10.09 28.80
C ARG A 25 15.42 -10.29 28.85
N PHE A 26 16.02 -9.82 29.93
CA PHE A 26 17.45 -9.98 30.18
C PHE A 26 17.88 -11.45 30.07
N GLY A 27 18.91 -11.72 29.26
CA GLY A 27 19.42 -13.07 29.01
C GLY A 27 18.74 -13.82 27.86
N ASP A 28 17.61 -13.33 27.34
CA ASP A 28 16.95 -13.96 26.19
C ASP A 28 17.81 -13.84 24.93
N GLN A 29 17.77 -14.89 24.11
CA GLN A 29 18.37 -14.87 22.78
C GLN A 29 17.40 -14.25 21.78
N LEU A 30 17.91 -13.31 20.99
CA LEU A 30 17.18 -12.85 19.81
C LEU A 30 17.35 -13.87 18.66
N PRO A 31 16.45 -13.87 17.67
CA PRO A 31 16.56 -14.75 16.51
C PRO A 31 17.92 -14.62 15.81
N THR A 32 18.34 -15.67 15.10
CA THR A 32 19.55 -15.62 14.28
C THR A 32 19.42 -14.60 13.14
N LEU A 33 20.54 -14.25 12.50
CA LEU A 33 20.51 -13.33 11.35
C LEU A 33 19.66 -13.89 10.21
N GLU A 34 19.75 -15.20 9.99
CA GLU A 34 19.02 -15.96 8.97
C GLU A 34 17.53 -16.02 9.30
N GLU A 35 17.18 -16.40 10.53
CA GLU A 35 15.77 -16.43 10.98
C GLU A 35 15.13 -15.05 10.88
N LEU A 36 15.77 -14.01 11.40
CA LEU A 36 15.19 -12.68 11.39
C LEU A 36 15.13 -12.07 9.97
N SER A 37 16.11 -12.39 9.11
CA SER A 37 16.11 -12.01 7.70
C SER A 37 14.91 -12.61 6.99
N HIS A 38 14.62 -13.88 7.23
CA HIS A 38 13.44 -14.55 6.71
C HIS A 38 12.15 -13.96 7.27
N LEU A 39 12.06 -13.80 8.59
CA LEU A 39 10.86 -13.32 9.29
C LEU A 39 10.44 -11.90 8.92
N GLN A 40 11.40 -11.02 8.62
CA GLN A 40 11.13 -9.61 8.28
C GLN A 40 11.36 -9.31 6.80
N MET A 41 11.68 -10.31 5.97
CA MET A 41 11.94 -10.20 4.53
C MET A 41 12.95 -9.09 4.17
N VAL A 42 14.02 -8.98 4.97
CA VAL A 42 15.12 -8.05 4.74
C VAL A 42 16.41 -8.80 4.48
N SER A 43 17.40 -8.18 3.85
CA SER A 43 18.70 -8.83 3.66
C SER A 43 19.38 -9.11 5.00
N ILE A 44 20.16 -10.18 5.07
CA ILE A 44 21.02 -10.52 6.23
C ILE A 44 21.89 -9.31 6.64
N ASP A 45 22.39 -8.54 5.67
CA ASP A 45 23.16 -7.31 5.93
C ASP A 45 22.34 -6.22 6.64
N THR A 46 21.05 -6.11 6.30
CA THR A 46 20.13 -5.18 6.97
C THR A 46 19.95 -5.58 8.43
N VAL A 47 19.73 -6.87 8.70
CA VAL A 47 19.60 -7.41 10.06
C VAL A 47 20.89 -7.19 10.85
N ARG A 48 22.03 -7.54 10.25
CA ARG A 48 23.36 -7.37 10.84
C ARG A 48 23.62 -5.92 11.23
N THR A 49 23.22 -4.97 10.38
CA THR A 49 23.35 -3.53 10.67
C THR A 49 22.44 -3.12 11.83
N ALA A 50 21.20 -3.61 11.88
CA ALA A 50 20.30 -3.37 13.00
C ALA A 50 20.83 -3.93 14.33
N TYR A 51 21.43 -5.13 14.31
CA TYR A 51 22.02 -5.77 15.50
C TYR A 51 23.24 -5.01 16.01
N ARG A 52 24.14 -4.60 15.12
CA ARG A 52 25.28 -3.73 15.48
C ARG A 52 24.82 -2.44 16.12
N ARG A 53 23.71 -1.87 15.65
CA ARG A 53 23.14 -0.66 16.23
C ARG A 53 22.48 -0.92 17.59
N LEU A 54 21.72 -2.01 17.75
CA LEU A 54 21.19 -2.42 19.06
C LEU A 54 22.31 -2.62 20.09
N GLN A 55 23.44 -3.21 19.66
CA GLN A 55 24.62 -3.37 20.51
C GLN A 55 25.24 -2.02 20.89
N ALA A 56 25.41 -1.12 19.91
CA ALA A 56 25.95 0.23 20.14
C ALA A 56 25.08 1.04 21.10
N ASP A 57 23.75 0.91 21.00
CA ASP A 57 22.79 1.57 21.89
C ASP A 57 22.61 0.82 23.23
N GLY A 58 23.33 -0.28 23.45
CA GLY A 58 23.41 -0.99 24.71
C GLY A 58 22.32 -2.03 24.98
N PHE A 59 21.42 -2.30 24.02
CA PHE A 59 20.31 -3.25 24.19
C PHE A 59 20.77 -4.70 24.29
N ILE A 60 21.79 -5.08 23.52
CA ILE A 60 22.22 -6.47 23.35
C ILE A 60 23.75 -6.64 23.43
N THR A 61 24.19 -7.87 23.64
CA THR A 61 25.55 -8.34 23.34
C THR A 61 25.54 -9.24 22.11
N LEU A 62 26.62 -9.22 21.34
CA LEU A 62 26.84 -10.13 20.21
C LEU A 62 28.02 -11.04 20.54
N SER A 63 27.83 -12.35 20.50
CA SER A 63 28.88 -13.35 20.69
C SER A 63 28.91 -14.33 19.51
N LYS A 64 30.09 -14.91 19.22
CA LYS A 64 30.24 -15.89 18.13
C LYS A 64 29.57 -17.24 18.44
N SER A 65 29.39 -17.58 19.71
CA SER A 65 28.89 -18.90 20.14
C SER A 65 27.40 -18.91 20.50
N THR A 66 26.84 -17.79 20.95
CA THR A 66 25.45 -17.68 21.42
C THR A 66 24.60 -16.70 20.61
N GLY A 67 25.18 -16.00 19.62
CA GLY A 67 24.46 -15.02 18.82
C GLY A 67 24.16 -13.72 19.58
N ALA A 68 22.97 -13.16 19.37
CA ALA A 68 22.52 -11.91 19.98
C ALA A 68 21.75 -12.19 21.28
N THR A 69 22.18 -11.59 22.40
CA THR A 69 21.55 -11.79 23.71
C THR A 69 21.18 -10.45 24.33
N VAL A 70 19.99 -10.35 24.92
CA VAL A 70 19.51 -9.11 25.56
C VAL A 70 20.31 -8.81 26.83
N LYS A 71 20.85 -7.59 26.89
CA LYS A 71 21.71 -7.11 27.98
C LYS A 71 20.98 -6.18 28.94
N VAL A 72 19.97 -5.45 28.46
CA VAL A 72 19.20 -4.53 29.31
C VAL A 72 18.22 -5.29 30.19
N GLN A 73 18.03 -4.81 31.42
CA GLN A 73 17.06 -5.34 32.35
C GLN A 73 16.09 -4.23 32.73
N TYR A 74 14.84 -4.35 32.29
CA TYR A 74 13.76 -3.45 32.67
C TYR A 74 12.94 -4.06 33.79
N THR A 75 12.60 -3.25 34.78
CA THR A 75 11.58 -3.58 35.77
C THR A 75 10.18 -3.53 35.14
N GLU A 76 9.20 -4.19 35.77
CA GLU A 76 7.80 -4.13 35.31
C GLU A 76 7.26 -2.69 35.25
N ALA A 77 7.70 -1.82 36.17
CA ALA A 77 7.33 -0.40 36.17
C ALA A 77 7.91 0.35 34.96
N GLU A 78 9.16 0.08 34.58
CA GLU A 78 9.78 0.68 33.39
C GLU A 78 9.14 0.17 32.10
N ILE A 79 8.82 -1.13 32.03
CA ILE A 79 8.07 -1.72 30.92
C ILE A 79 6.71 -1.03 30.76
N ALA A 80 5.95 -0.90 31.85
CA ALA A 80 4.67 -0.21 31.84
C ALA A 80 4.82 1.25 31.36
N GLN A 81 5.82 1.98 31.85
CA GLN A 81 6.09 3.35 31.43
C GLN A 81 6.47 3.45 29.93
N ASN A 82 7.27 2.50 29.43
CA ASN A 82 7.64 2.43 28.01
C ASN A 82 6.41 2.23 27.12
N ILE A 83 5.50 1.33 27.53
CA ILE A 83 4.23 1.08 26.84
C ILE A 83 3.39 2.35 26.83
N GLN A 84 3.15 2.98 28.00
CA GLN A 84 2.39 4.23 28.10
C GLN A 84 2.93 5.31 27.14
N LYS A 85 4.25 5.53 27.15
CA LYS A 85 4.91 6.54 26.32
C LYS A 85 4.82 6.21 24.83
N PHE A 86 4.94 4.94 24.44
CA PHE A 86 4.87 4.54 23.04
C PHE A 86 3.46 4.80 22.46
N TYR A 87 2.43 4.39 23.18
CA TYR A 87 1.04 4.45 22.72
C TYR A 87 0.43 5.86 22.84
N SER A 88 0.82 6.67 23.83
CA SER A 88 0.36 8.07 23.92
C SER A 88 0.83 8.93 22.75
N GLN A 89 1.98 8.59 22.16
CA GLN A 89 2.52 9.25 20.97
C GLN A 89 1.88 8.81 19.65
N ARG A 90 1.01 7.80 19.67
CA ARG A 90 0.50 7.14 18.46
C ARG A 90 -1.00 6.91 18.44
N LYS A 91 -1.75 7.40 19.44
CA LYS A 91 -3.19 7.14 19.60
C LYS A 91 -3.97 7.39 18.32
N ASP A 92 -3.90 8.60 17.79
CA ASP A 92 -4.71 8.97 16.62
C ASP A 92 -4.33 8.15 15.39
N SER A 93 -3.04 7.90 15.20
CA SER A 93 -2.54 7.17 14.03
C SER A 93 -2.82 5.67 14.09
N LEU A 94 -2.76 5.06 15.28
CA LEU A 94 -3.06 3.65 15.45
C LEU A 94 -4.56 3.38 15.36
N LEU A 95 -5.40 4.24 15.93
CA LEU A 95 -6.85 4.13 15.80
C LEU A 95 -7.29 4.30 14.34
N ASP A 96 -6.81 5.36 13.66
CA ASP A 96 -7.09 5.60 12.23
C ASP A 96 -6.60 4.45 11.33
N LEU A 97 -5.39 3.92 11.58
CA LEU A 97 -4.85 2.77 10.85
C LEU A 97 -5.70 1.52 11.08
N SER A 98 -6.03 1.20 12.34
CA SER A 98 -6.80 0.00 12.68
C SER A 98 -8.18 -0.02 12.01
N GLN A 99 -8.87 1.13 11.95
CA GLN A 99 -10.13 1.28 11.24
C GLN A 99 -9.93 1.15 9.72
N SER A 100 -8.85 1.73 9.19
CA SER A 100 -8.53 1.70 7.76
C SER A 100 -8.21 0.29 7.23
N MET A 101 -7.72 -0.60 8.08
CA MET A 101 -7.34 -1.97 7.68
C MET A 101 -8.50 -2.74 7.04
N ARG A 102 -9.73 -2.60 7.55
CA ARG A 102 -10.92 -3.24 6.97
C ARG A 102 -11.09 -2.86 5.50
N PHE A 103 -11.01 -1.57 5.19
CA PHE A 103 -11.18 -1.04 3.83
C PHE A 103 -10.05 -1.45 2.87
N LEU A 104 -8.83 -1.56 3.40
CA LEU A 104 -7.64 -1.85 2.60
C LEU A 104 -7.42 -3.35 2.36
N PHE A 105 -7.85 -4.21 3.28
CA PHE A 105 -7.43 -5.60 3.31
C PHE A 105 -8.54 -6.65 3.33
N CYS A 106 -9.80 -6.33 3.65
CA CYS A 106 -10.87 -7.34 3.70
C CYS A 106 -11.00 -8.12 2.39
N ASN A 107 -11.19 -7.42 1.27
CA ASN A 107 -11.35 -8.08 -0.02
C ASN A 107 -10.07 -8.80 -0.45
N ALA A 108 -8.90 -8.26 -0.11
CA ALA A 108 -7.62 -8.89 -0.41
C ALA A 108 -7.45 -10.21 0.35
N LEU A 109 -7.74 -10.24 1.65
CA LEU A 109 -7.71 -11.44 2.50
C LEU A 109 -8.73 -12.48 2.00
N TRP A 110 -9.97 -12.05 1.76
CA TRP A 110 -11.02 -12.93 1.24
C TRP A 110 -10.64 -13.52 -0.12
N THR A 111 -10.13 -12.69 -1.04
CA THR A 111 -9.74 -13.12 -2.39
C THR A 111 -8.57 -14.09 -2.34
N ALA A 112 -7.54 -13.78 -1.55
CA ALA A 112 -6.37 -14.65 -1.36
C ALA A 112 -6.79 -16.03 -0.84
N LEU A 113 -7.59 -16.07 0.23
CA LEU A 113 -8.04 -17.33 0.83
C LEU A 113 -9.00 -18.12 -0.07
N LYS A 114 -9.91 -17.44 -0.79
CA LYS A 114 -10.84 -18.08 -1.75
C LYS A 114 -10.10 -18.84 -2.85
N HIS A 115 -8.93 -18.39 -3.25
CA HIS A 115 -8.10 -19.01 -4.29
C HIS A 115 -6.90 -19.78 -3.73
N ALA A 116 -6.76 -19.87 -2.41
CA ALA A 116 -5.67 -20.60 -1.80
C ALA A 116 -5.82 -22.11 -2.07
N PRO A 117 -4.76 -22.79 -2.53
CA PRO A 117 -4.79 -24.23 -2.72
C PRO A 117 -4.82 -24.94 -1.34
N PRO A 118 -5.33 -26.20 -1.27
CA PRO A 118 -5.46 -26.92 0.00
C PRO A 118 -4.18 -26.99 0.82
N GLU A 119 -3.01 -27.11 0.16
CA GLU A 119 -1.71 -27.20 0.81
C GLU A 119 -1.38 -25.93 1.60
N ILE A 120 -1.77 -24.75 1.10
CA ILE A 120 -1.57 -23.48 1.80
C ILE A 120 -2.52 -23.37 3.00
N LEU A 121 -3.76 -23.86 2.88
CA LEU A 121 -4.70 -23.89 4.00
C LEU A 121 -4.21 -24.81 5.12
N ASP A 122 -3.63 -25.96 4.75
CA ASP A 122 -3.05 -26.91 5.69
C ASP A 122 -1.80 -26.33 6.37
N GLU A 123 -0.95 -25.58 5.65
CA GLU A 123 0.20 -24.89 6.21
C GLU A 123 -0.23 -23.78 7.21
N ILE A 124 -1.26 -23.00 6.88
CA ILE A 124 -1.84 -22.01 7.79
C ILE A 124 -2.32 -22.68 9.08
N ASP A 125 -3.09 -23.76 8.99
CA ASP A 125 -3.59 -24.47 10.17
C ASP A 125 -2.46 -25.09 10.99
N LEU A 126 -1.46 -25.67 10.33
CA LEU A 126 -0.29 -26.25 10.98
C LEU A 126 0.45 -25.21 11.83
N LEU A 127 0.65 -24.01 11.29
CA LEU A 127 1.29 -22.90 12.00
C LEU A 127 0.48 -22.43 13.22
N VAL A 128 -0.86 -22.44 13.12
CA VAL A 128 -1.74 -22.17 14.27
C VAL A 128 -1.61 -23.26 15.34
N LEU A 129 -1.65 -24.53 14.94
CA LEU A 129 -1.67 -25.68 15.87
C LEU A 129 -0.32 -25.92 16.55
N GLN A 130 0.80 -25.58 15.90
CA GLN A 130 2.13 -25.79 16.46
C GLN A 130 2.47 -24.87 17.65
N ASN A 131 1.62 -23.88 17.99
CA ASN A 131 1.78 -23.00 19.16
C ASN A 131 3.21 -22.42 19.30
N ARG A 132 3.84 -22.12 18.16
CA ARG A 132 5.15 -21.44 18.12
C ARG A 132 4.98 -19.98 18.57
N ASP A 133 6.11 -19.28 18.75
CA ASP A 133 6.12 -17.85 19.03
C ASP A 133 5.11 -17.10 18.15
N ILE A 134 4.25 -16.30 18.78
CA ILE A 134 3.08 -15.67 18.14
C ILE A 134 3.50 -14.76 16.99
N LEU A 135 4.54 -13.96 17.19
CA LEU A 135 5.02 -12.99 16.20
C LEU A 135 5.57 -13.66 14.94
N PRO A 136 6.54 -14.61 15.02
CA PRO A 136 7.00 -15.38 13.87
C PRO A 136 5.89 -16.13 13.11
N SER A 137 4.95 -16.72 13.83
CA SER A 137 3.83 -17.45 13.20
C SER A 137 2.91 -16.48 12.46
N TYR A 138 2.63 -15.32 13.05
CA TYR A 138 1.79 -14.30 12.44
C TYR A 138 2.40 -13.72 11.16
N THR A 139 3.72 -13.48 11.12
CA THR A 139 4.39 -12.99 9.91
C THR A 139 4.36 -14.02 8.78
N GLN A 140 4.50 -15.30 9.11
CA GLN A 140 4.37 -16.39 8.13
C GLN A 140 2.94 -16.49 7.57
N HIS A 141 1.91 -16.37 8.41
CA HIS A 141 0.53 -16.31 7.94
C HIS A 141 0.29 -15.14 6.97
N LEU A 142 0.78 -13.94 7.30
CA LEU A 142 0.67 -12.79 6.40
C LEU A 142 1.34 -13.05 5.05
N GLN A 143 2.51 -13.70 5.05
CA GLN A 143 3.23 -14.03 3.82
C GLN A 143 2.51 -15.08 2.98
N LEU A 144 2.03 -16.16 3.59
CA LEU A 144 1.30 -17.23 2.89
C LEU A 144 0.01 -16.69 2.24
N ILE A 145 -0.72 -15.86 2.99
CA ILE A 145 -2.00 -15.30 2.54
C ILE A 145 -1.76 -14.24 1.47
N TYR A 146 -1.14 -13.11 1.82
CA TYR A 146 -1.04 -11.97 0.89
C TYR A 146 -0.02 -12.21 -0.23
N GLY A 147 0.91 -13.17 -0.06
CA GLY A 147 1.89 -13.52 -1.08
C GLY A 147 1.24 -14.17 -2.30
N SER A 148 0.13 -14.88 -2.11
CA SER A 148 -0.66 -15.50 -3.19
C SER A 148 -1.30 -14.47 -4.15
N LEU A 149 -1.39 -13.20 -3.75
CA LEU A 149 -1.88 -12.13 -4.63
C LEU A 149 -0.84 -11.66 -5.65
N HIS A 150 0.43 -12.04 -5.45
CA HIS A 150 1.57 -11.60 -6.28
C HIS A 150 1.70 -10.08 -6.41
N ASN A 151 1.27 -9.35 -5.37
CA ASN A 151 1.26 -7.88 -5.31
C ASN A 151 2.28 -7.35 -4.30
N GLU A 152 3.46 -6.96 -4.78
CA GLU A 152 4.55 -6.45 -3.94
C GLU A 152 4.20 -5.12 -3.24
N LEU A 153 3.37 -4.28 -3.86
CA LEU A 153 2.89 -3.05 -3.25
C LEU A 153 2.01 -3.34 -2.04
N MET A 154 1.03 -4.22 -2.19
CA MET A 154 0.14 -4.64 -1.12
C MET A 154 0.91 -5.36 -0.01
N MET A 155 1.78 -6.31 -0.36
CA MET A 155 2.63 -7.00 0.61
C MET A 155 3.47 -6.00 1.41
N ARG A 156 4.05 -4.98 0.77
CA ARG A 156 4.77 -3.92 1.48
C ARG A 156 3.89 -3.14 2.44
N LEU A 157 2.64 -2.84 2.07
CA LEU A 157 1.71 -2.19 2.98
C LEU A 157 1.37 -3.08 4.18
N VAL A 158 1.10 -4.37 3.94
CA VAL A 158 0.88 -5.36 5.00
C VAL A 158 2.04 -5.36 6.00
N TRP A 159 3.28 -5.41 5.51
CA TRP A 159 4.46 -5.33 6.37
C TRP A 159 4.60 -4.01 7.12
N GLN A 160 4.31 -2.88 6.49
CA GLN A 160 4.41 -1.59 7.18
C GLN A 160 3.32 -1.42 8.24
N THR A 161 2.11 -1.90 7.99
CA THR A 161 1.03 -1.99 8.98
C THR A 161 1.41 -2.90 10.14
N PHE A 162 1.95 -4.09 9.84
CA PHE A 162 2.43 -5.02 10.86
C PHE A 162 3.49 -4.37 11.76
N MET A 163 4.53 -3.78 11.16
CA MET A 163 5.63 -3.20 11.93
C MET A 163 5.22 -1.96 12.74
N PHE A 164 4.28 -1.16 12.24
CA PHE A 164 3.83 0.06 12.92
C PHE A 164 2.81 -0.23 14.03
N PHE A 165 1.92 -1.19 13.82
CA PHE A 165 0.80 -1.48 14.72
C PHE A 165 0.89 -2.86 15.35
N GLN A 166 0.76 -3.92 14.55
CA GLN A 166 0.47 -5.26 15.06
C GLN A 166 1.65 -5.84 15.86
N ALA A 167 2.89 -5.66 15.40
CA ALA A 167 4.05 -6.18 16.10
C ALA A 167 4.24 -5.58 17.50
N PRO A 168 4.23 -4.24 17.70
CA PRO A 168 4.21 -3.65 19.04
C PRO A 168 3.01 -4.13 19.88
N PHE A 169 1.82 -4.21 19.28
CA PHE A 169 0.59 -4.58 19.99
C PHE A 169 0.62 -6.03 20.49
N LEU A 170 1.07 -6.96 19.65
CA LEU A 170 1.22 -8.38 19.94
C LEU A 170 2.46 -8.69 20.80
N SER A 171 3.36 -7.72 21.01
CA SER A 171 4.48 -7.85 21.95
C SER A 171 4.03 -7.74 23.42
N ILE A 172 2.77 -7.37 23.66
CA ILE A 172 2.19 -7.29 25.00
C ILE A 172 1.32 -8.54 25.20
N SER A 173 1.69 -9.39 26.15
CA SER A 173 1.05 -10.69 26.40
C SER A 173 -0.46 -10.59 26.67
N ASP A 174 -0.92 -9.58 27.42
CA ASP A 174 -2.35 -9.36 27.67
C ASP A 174 -3.15 -9.13 26.37
N ASN A 175 -2.56 -8.44 25.39
CA ASN A 175 -3.22 -8.18 24.10
C ASN A 175 -3.34 -9.44 23.26
N VAL A 176 -2.34 -10.32 23.31
CA VAL A 176 -2.39 -11.64 22.66
C VAL A 176 -3.55 -12.44 23.23
N THR A 177 -3.65 -12.53 24.55
CA THR A 177 -4.72 -13.26 25.23
C THR A 177 -6.10 -12.75 24.81
N ARG A 178 -6.28 -11.43 24.72
CA ARG A 178 -7.54 -10.80 24.26
C ARG A 178 -7.88 -11.13 22.80
N LEU A 179 -6.87 -11.22 21.93
CA LEU A 179 -7.06 -11.50 20.50
C LEU A 179 -7.28 -12.99 20.20
N ILE A 180 -6.73 -13.89 21.01
CA ILE A 180 -6.71 -15.35 20.76
C ILE A 180 -7.66 -16.11 21.70
N ALA A 181 -8.36 -15.43 22.62
CA ALA A 181 -9.30 -16.08 23.53
C ALA A 181 -10.29 -17.01 22.79
N GLU A 182 -10.29 -18.27 23.20
CA GLU A 182 -11.17 -19.40 22.80
C GLU A 182 -10.85 -20.12 21.47
N SER A 183 -10.57 -19.41 20.38
CA SER A 183 -10.12 -20.01 19.10
C SER A 183 -9.31 -19.02 18.27
N ASN A 184 -8.33 -19.53 17.50
CA ASN A 184 -7.60 -18.68 16.56
C ASN A 184 -8.49 -18.37 15.34
N PRO A 185 -8.78 -17.09 15.03
CA PRO A 185 -9.66 -16.72 13.93
C PRO A 185 -9.26 -17.32 12.57
N LEU A 186 -7.98 -17.62 12.36
CA LEU A 186 -7.49 -18.20 11.11
C LEU A 186 -8.08 -19.59 10.84
N LEU A 187 -8.34 -20.41 11.88
CA LEU A 187 -8.96 -21.74 11.72
C LEU A 187 -10.41 -21.64 11.22
N ASP A 188 -11.13 -20.60 11.66
CA ASP A 188 -12.49 -20.35 11.18
C ASP A 188 -12.48 -19.95 9.70
N LEU A 189 -11.52 -19.11 9.31
CA LEU A 189 -11.33 -18.70 7.91
C LEU A 189 -10.99 -19.90 7.01
N THR A 190 -10.01 -20.72 7.37
CA THR A 190 -9.62 -21.91 6.59
C THR A 190 -10.76 -22.93 6.56
N GLY A 191 -11.49 -23.08 7.67
CA GLY A 191 -12.70 -23.89 7.76
C GLY A 191 -13.79 -23.47 6.77
N CYS A 192 -14.09 -22.16 6.66
CA CYS A 192 -15.00 -21.64 5.65
C CYS A 192 -14.53 -21.93 4.21
N CYS A 193 -13.23 -21.80 3.95
CA CYS A 193 -12.64 -22.10 2.63
C CYS A 193 -12.85 -23.58 2.24
N ARG A 194 -12.59 -24.52 3.16
CA ARG A 194 -12.78 -25.95 2.91
C ARG A 194 -14.24 -26.33 2.66
N ARG A 195 -15.18 -25.67 3.34
CA ARG A 195 -16.62 -25.83 3.12
C ARG A 195 -17.13 -25.09 1.88
N LYS A 196 -16.29 -24.26 1.23
CA LYS A 196 -16.66 -23.33 0.16
C LYS A 196 -17.80 -22.38 0.57
N ASP A 197 -17.86 -22.04 1.85
CA ASP A 197 -18.82 -21.11 2.42
C ASP A 197 -18.29 -19.67 2.24
N TRP A 198 -18.48 -19.11 1.05
CA TRP A 198 -17.92 -17.80 0.69
C TRP A 198 -18.57 -16.63 1.42
N ALA A 199 -19.87 -16.75 1.73
CA ALA A 199 -20.59 -15.78 2.53
C ALA A 199 -20.09 -15.80 3.98
N GLY A 200 -19.98 -16.99 4.58
CA GLY A 200 -19.39 -17.15 5.91
C GLY A 200 -17.93 -16.70 5.98
N LEU A 201 -17.13 -16.99 4.95
CA LEU A 201 -15.75 -16.49 4.85
C LEU A 201 -15.72 -14.96 4.86
N TRP A 202 -16.60 -14.29 4.11
CA TRP A 202 -16.66 -12.82 4.09
C TRP A 202 -17.00 -12.27 5.48
N SER A 203 -18.04 -12.80 6.14
CA SER A 203 -18.41 -12.39 7.50
C SER A 203 -17.27 -12.63 8.50
N ALA A 204 -16.56 -13.75 8.40
CA ALA A 204 -15.43 -14.06 9.28
C ALA A 204 -14.22 -13.13 9.04
N VAL A 205 -13.95 -12.77 7.79
CA VAL A 205 -12.92 -11.77 7.43
C VAL A 205 -13.25 -10.39 7.99
N GLU A 206 -14.50 -9.94 7.88
CA GLU A 206 -14.91 -8.66 8.47
C GLU A 206 -14.79 -8.68 10.00
N ALA A 207 -15.25 -9.76 10.65
CA ALA A 207 -15.11 -9.93 12.09
C ALA A 207 -13.65 -9.96 12.55
N PHE A 208 -12.74 -10.53 11.75
CA PHE A 208 -11.30 -10.54 12.03
C PHE A 208 -10.72 -9.13 12.17
N PHE A 209 -10.98 -8.24 11.20
CA PHE A 209 -10.48 -6.86 11.26
C PHE A 209 -11.19 -6.03 12.33
N GLU A 210 -12.49 -6.24 12.54
CA GLU A 210 -13.24 -5.57 13.60
C GLU A 210 -12.67 -5.93 14.98
N LYS A 211 -12.33 -7.21 15.22
CA LYS A 211 -11.72 -7.67 16.47
C LYS A 211 -10.41 -6.92 16.78
N PHE A 212 -9.55 -6.68 15.78
CA PHE A 212 -8.33 -5.89 15.96
C PHE A 212 -8.62 -4.43 16.34
N SER A 213 -9.58 -3.81 15.66
CA SER A 213 -10.00 -2.42 15.93
C SER A 213 -10.58 -2.26 17.35
N CYS A 214 -11.48 -3.16 17.75
CA CYS A 214 -12.06 -3.18 19.10
C CYS A 214 -11.00 -3.46 20.17
N ALA A 215 -10.12 -4.44 19.95
CA ALA A 215 -9.07 -4.78 20.90
C ALA A 215 -8.10 -3.61 21.14
N LEU A 216 -7.72 -2.89 20.07
CA LEU A 216 -6.88 -1.70 20.21
C LEU A 216 -7.61 -0.57 20.95
N SER A 217 -8.88 -0.34 20.63
CA SER A 217 -9.70 0.70 21.28
C SER A 217 -9.84 0.43 22.78
N GLY A 218 -10.24 -0.79 23.14
CA GLY A 218 -10.34 -1.21 24.55
C GLY A 218 -8.98 -1.18 25.27
N PHE A 219 -7.88 -1.54 24.59
CA PHE A 219 -6.54 -1.39 25.16
C PHE A 219 -6.21 0.09 25.49
N TYR A 220 -6.57 1.03 24.61
CA TYR A 220 -6.38 2.45 24.90
C TYR A 220 -7.23 2.94 26.06
N GLU A 221 -8.47 2.47 26.18
CA GLU A 221 -9.40 2.88 27.23
C GLU A 221 -9.01 2.32 28.60
N GLU A 222 -8.63 1.04 28.65
CA GLU A 222 -8.39 0.32 29.91
C GLU A 222 -6.94 0.44 30.40
N LYS A 223 -5.97 0.47 29.48
CA LYS A 223 -4.55 0.30 29.81
C LYS A 223 -3.73 1.56 29.60
N ILE A 224 -4.10 2.47 28.70
CA ILE A 224 -3.31 3.67 28.41
C ILE A 224 -3.88 4.89 29.14
N SER A 225 -3.18 5.35 30.16
CA SER A 225 -3.59 6.48 31.00
C SER A 225 -2.90 7.80 30.63
N LEU A 226 -1.74 7.75 29.97
CA LEU A 226 -1.08 8.98 29.51
C LEU A 226 -1.90 9.65 28.39
N PRO A 227 -2.14 10.97 28.48
CA PRO A 227 -2.87 11.68 27.44
C PRO A 227 -2.08 11.67 26.13
N PRO A 228 -2.78 11.73 24.97
CA PRO A 228 -2.12 11.83 23.68
C PRO A 228 -1.19 13.03 23.63
N THR A 229 0.04 12.83 23.16
CA THR A 229 0.98 13.94 23.00
C THR A 229 0.54 14.85 21.86
N GLU A 230 0.78 16.16 21.95
CA GLU A 230 0.47 17.13 20.89
C GLU A 230 1.01 16.71 19.51
N LYS A 231 2.24 16.18 19.48
CA LYS A 231 2.86 15.68 18.26
C LYS A 231 2.73 14.15 18.16
N GLN A 232 1.72 13.70 17.42
CA GLN A 232 1.55 12.29 17.09
C GLN A 232 2.59 11.80 16.08
N VAL A 233 3.06 10.57 16.27
CA VAL A 233 3.86 9.83 15.28
C VAL A 233 2.90 9.27 14.24
N THR A 234 2.99 9.79 13.02
CA THR A 234 2.10 9.44 11.92
C THR A 234 2.48 8.12 11.26
N PHE A 235 1.48 7.34 10.86
CA PHE A 235 1.67 6.25 9.90
C PHE A 235 2.07 6.85 8.54
N ILE A 236 3.08 6.25 7.91
CA ILE A 236 3.57 6.66 6.59
C ILE A 236 3.77 5.39 5.78
N TRP A 237 3.24 5.39 4.56
CA TRP A 237 3.51 4.37 3.56
C TRP A 237 4.08 5.00 2.29
N SER A 238 4.97 4.27 1.61
CA SER A 238 5.51 4.73 0.33
C SER A 238 5.77 3.58 -0.64
N SER A 239 5.45 3.84 -1.90
CA SER A 239 5.59 2.91 -3.02
C SER A 239 7.04 2.68 -3.46
N TYR A 240 7.98 3.58 -3.11
CA TYR A 240 9.41 3.51 -3.50
C TYR A 240 10.39 3.62 -2.32
N LYS A 241 11.63 3.15 -2.52
CA LYS A 241 12.78 3.48 -1.66
C LYS A 241 13.16 4.97 -1.82
N LYS A 242 13.54 5.66 -0.73
CA LYS A 242 13.70 7.14 -0.66
C LYS A 242 14.57 7.79 -1.76
N THR A 243 15.68 7.18 -2.18
CA THR A 243 16.54 7.71 -3.27
C THR A 243 15.85 7.68 -4.64
N SER A 244 14.89 6.78 -4.82
CA SER A 244 14.03 6.71 -6.00
C SER A 244 12.81 7.63 -5.90
N GLN A 245 12.37 7.98 -4.69
CA GLN A 245 11.18 8.81 -4.45
C GLN A 245 11.28 10.19 -5.08
N ILE A 246 12.40 10.91 -4.94
CA ILE A 246 12.49 12.30 -5.43
C ILE A 246 12.36 12.36 -6.96
N CYS A 247 13.03 11.46 -7.67
CA CYS A 247 12.94 11.39 -9.14
C CYS A 247 11.52 11.04 -9.60
N TYR A 248 10.87 10.07 -8.94
CA TYR A 248 9.53 9.62 -9.33
C TYR A 248 8.43 10.59 -8.89
N SER A 249 8.58 11.27 -7.75
CA SER A 249 7.65 12.33 -7.33
C SER A 249 7.68 13.49 -8.32
N LEU A 250 8.87 13.83 -8.85
CA LEU A 250 9.00 14.85 -9.90
C LEU A 250 8.43 14.37 -11.24
N CYS A 251 8.63 13.09 -11.61
CA CYS A 251 8.00 12.53 -12.81
C CYS A 251 6.48 12.67 -12.71
N ARG A 252 5.91 12.31 -11.56
CA ARG A 252 4.47 12.42 -11.27
C ARG A 252 3.98 13.86 -11.36
N GLU A 253 4.69 14.81 -10.76
CA GLU A 253 4.29 16.22 -10.80
C GLU A 253 4.24 16.73 -12.25
N ILE A 254 5.27 16.42 -13.05
CA ILE A 254 5.34 16.82 -14.45
C ILE A 254 4.27 16.11 -15.29
N LEU A 255 4.06 14.80 -15.13
CA LEU A 255 2.99 14.05 -15.81
C LEU A 255 1.60 14.59 -15.44
N GLY A 256 1.40 14.95 -14.18
CA GLY A 256 0.18 15.61 -13.71
C GLY A 256 -0.04 16.95 -14.43
N SER A 257 0.98 17.81 -14.48
CA SER A 257 0.92 19.09 -15.21
C SER A 257 0.67 18.92 -16.71
N ILE A 258 1.27 17.90 -17.35
CA ILE A 258 0.99 17.55 -18.75
C ILE A 258 -0.47 17.14 -18.90
N SER A 259 -0.99 16.25 -18.04
CA SER A 259 -2.38 15.79 -18.11
C SER A 259 -3.41 16.91 -17.89
N ARG A 260 -3.08 17.91 -17.08
CA ARG A 260 -3.91 19.11 -16.86
C ARG A 260 -3.76 20.18 -17.95
N HIS A 261 -2.96 19.92 -19.00
CA HIS A 261 -2.62 20.87 -20.07
C HIS A 261 -1.90 22.14 -19.59
N GLU A 262 -1.31 22.13 -18.40
CA GLU A 262 -0.40 23.21 -17.95
C GLU A 262 0.85 23.25 -18.85
N TYR A 263 1.24 22.09 -19.37
CA TYR A 263 2.20 21.98 -20.44
C TYR A 263 1.56 21.32 -21.68
N PRO A 264 1.13 22.10 -22.69
CA PRO A 264 0.45 21.57 -23.87
C PRO A 264 1.31 20.60 -24.69
N ALA A 265 0.67 19.63 -25.36
CA ALA A 265 1.35 18.74 -26.30
C ALA A 265 2.09 19.54 -27.39
N GLY A 266 3.30 19.12 -27.72
CA GLY A 266 4.17 19.81 -28.67
C GLY A 266 4.95 21.00 -28.11
N SER A 267 4.61 21.50 -26.92
CA SER A 267 5.38 22.53 -26.21
C SER A 267 6.65 21.97 -25.56
N TYR A 268 7.46 22.83 -24.96
CA TYR A 268 8.72 22.46 -24.30
C TYR A 268 8.63 22.65 -22.79
N LEU A 269 9.22 21.72 -22.03
CA LEU A 269 9.45 21.90 -20.61
C LEU A 269 10.47 23.03 -20.36
N PRO A 270 10.43 23.69 -19.19
CA PRO A 270 11.45 24.66 -18.80
C PRO A 270 12.86 24.05 -18.77
N SER A 271 13.90 24.89 -18.80
CA SER A 271 15.30 24.41 -18.76
C SER A 271 15.59 23.60 -17.49
N LEU A 272 16.64 22.77 -17.54
CA LEU A 272 17.04 21.93 -16.40
C LEU A 272 17.31 22.77 -15.14
N GLU A 273 17.95 23.93 -15.30
CA GLU A 273 18.30 24.86 -14.23
C GLU A 273 17.06 25.52 -13.65
N LYS A 274 16.11 25.91 -14.52
CA LYS A 274 14.84 26.50 -14.11
C LYS A 274 13.99 25.49 -13.34
N LEU A 275 13.84 24.27 -13.87
CA LEU A 275 13.15 23.18 -13.17
C LEU A 275 13.82 22.83 -11.84
N ALA A 276 15.15 22.77 -11.79
CA ALA A 276 15.89 22.47 -10.56
C ALA A 276 15.64 23.54 -9.48
N LYS A 277 15.62 24.82 -9.88
CA LYS A 277 15.32 25.94 -8.98
C LYS A 277 13.87 25.94 -8.51
N GLU A 278 12.91 25.76 -9.42
CA GLU A 278 11.47 25.73 -9.10
C GLU A 278 11.12 24.57 -8.18
N LYS A 279 11.70 23.38 -8.43
CA LYS A 279 11.42 22.17 -7.67
C LYS A 279 12.34 21.95 -6.46
N GLN A 280 13.28 22.87 -6.21
CA GLN A 280 14.24 22.81 -5.10
C GLN A 280 15.04 21.49 -5.03
N VAL A 281 15.52 21.02 -6.19
CA VAL A 281 16.31 19.78 -6.31
C VAL A 281 17.57 20.01 -7.15
N SER A 282 18.49 19.04 -7.14
CA SER A 282 19.69 19.13 -7.98
C SER A 282 19.36 18.98 -9.47
N VAL A 283 20.17 19.61 -10.32
CA VAL A 283 20.11 19.44 -11.79
C VAL A 283 20.26 17.96 -12.19
N SER A 284 21.09 17.19 -11.47
CA SER A 284 21.23 15.75 -11.68
C SER A 284 19.92 14.98 -11.44
N THR A 285 19.10 15.42 -10.49
CA THR A 285 17.80 14.83 -10.20
C THR A 285 16.78 15.15 -11.30
N ILE A 286 16.77 16.40 -11.80
CA ILE A 286 15.93 16.77 -12.95
C ILE A 286 16.35 15.97 -14.19
N ARG A 287 17.65 15.84 -14.46
CA ARG A 287 18.13 15.05 -15.62
C ARG A 287 17.67 13.60 -15.53
N ARG A 288 17.74 12.97 -14.35
CA ARG A 288 17.22 11.61 -14.14
C ARG A 288 15.70 11.53 -14.31
N THR A 289 14.98 12.55 -13.85
CA THR A 289 13.52 12.68 -14.01
C THR A 289 13.14 12.74 -15.49
N LEU A 290 13.79 13.60 -16.28
CA LEU A 290 13.53 13.73 -17.71
C LEU A 290 13.91 12.47 -18.48
N LEU A 291 14.98 11.77 -18.08
CA LEU A 291 15.35 10.49 -18.68
C LEU A 291 14.23 9.46 -18.52
N VAL A 292 13.66 9.36 -17.33
CA VAL A 292 12.52 8.47 -17.05
C VAL A 292 11.28 8.90 -17.85
N LEU A 293 10.94 10.20 -17.90
CA LEU A 293 9.82 10.70 -18.70
C LEU A 293 10.00 10.43 -20.19
N ASN A 294 11.23 10.50 -20.69
CA ASN A 294 11.56 10.19 -22.08
C ASN A 294 11.38 8.69 -22.37
N GLN A 295 11.83 7.81 -21.46
CA GLN A 295 11.61 6.36 -21.57
C GLN A 295 10.13 5.96 -21.54
N ILE A 296 9.27 6.68 -20.81
CA ILE A 296 7.80 6.48 -20.81
C ILE A 296 7.17 6.99 -22.12
N GLY A 297 7.90 7.75 -22.94
CA GLY A 297 7.36 8.38 -24.14
C GLY A 297 6.49 9.62 -23.84
N ALA A 298 6.55 10.20 -22.64
CA ALA A 298 5.81 11.42 -22.32
C ALA A 298 6.47 12.69 -22.86
N VAL A 299 7.80 12.64 -23.05
CA VAL A 299 8.61 13.75 -23.56
C VAL A 299 9.71 13.23 -24.49
N LYS A 300 10.28 14.11 -25.30
CA LYS A 300 11.44 13.83 -26.16
C LYS A 300 12.49 14.89 -25.95
N SER A 301 13.64 14.51 -25.40
CA SER A 301 14.78 15.41 -25.25
C SER A 301 15.52 15.55 -26.57
N LEU A 302 15.63 16.78 -27.08
CA LEU A 302 16.33 17.13 -28.31
C LEU A 302 17.58 17.95 -27.97
N ASN A 303 18.74 17.47 -28.41
CA ASN A 303 20.03 18.12 -28.12
C ASN A 303 20.04 19.57 -28.63
N GLY A 304 20.39 20.52 -27.75
CA GLY A 304 20.47 21.95 -28.08
C GLY A 304 19.14 22.69 -28.18
N VAL A 305 18.00 22.00 -28.12
CA VAL A 305 16.66 22.61 -28.29
C VAL A 305 15.87 22.58 -26.99
N GLY A 306 15.91 21.46 -26.25
CA GLY A 306 15.17 21.30 -25.00
C GLY A 306 14.37 20.00 -24.97
N THR A 307 13.45 19.88 -24.00
CA THR A 307 12.63 18.67 -23.83
C THR A 307 11.21 18.95 -24.28
N LYS A 308 10.82 18.39 -25.43
CA LYS A 308 9.51 18.56 -26.06
C LYS A 308 8.50 17.59 -25.44
N ILE A 309 7.26 18.01 -25.28
CA ILE A 309 6.17 17.18 -24.78
C ILE A 309 5.52 16.46 -25.94
N LEU A 310 5.36 15.15 -25.81
CA LEU A 310 4.78 14.32 -26.87
C LEU A 310 3.24 14.30 -26.74
N PRO A 311 2.50 14.30 -27.87
CA PRO A 311 1.08 14.00 -27.87
C PRO A 311 0.80 12.62 -27.29
N LEU A 312 -0.29 12.47 -26.54
CA LEU A 312 -0.67 11.22 -25.88
C LEU A 312 -0.88 10.02 -26.83
N GLY A 313 -0.96 10.23 -28.15
CA GLY A 313 -1.06 9.17 -29.18
C GLY A 313 0.28 8.70 -29.75
N ASP A 314 1.37 9.43 -29.52
CA ASP A 314 2.71 9.15 -30.07
C ASP A 314 3.63 8.47 -29.06
N ASN A 315 3.15 8.21 -27.85
CA ASN A 315 4.00 7.66 -26.77
C ASN A 315 4.49 6.25 -27.11
N THR A 316 3.75 5.49 -27.92
CA THR A 316 4.07 4.10 -28.28
C THR A 316 5.29 3.98 -29.18
N GLU A 317 5.43 4.87 -30.17
CA GLU A 317 6.61 4.93 -31.05
C GLU A 317 7.87 5.43 -30.33
N ASN A 318 7.68 6.09 -29.19
CA ASN A 318 8.77 6.71 -28.43
C ASN A 318 9.03 6.03 -27.06
N CYS A 319 8.30 4.98 -26.70
CA CYS A 319 8.50 4.21 -25.48
C CYS A 319 9.33 2.95 -25.78
N ASP A 320 10.44 2.79 -25.07
CA ASP A 320 11.29 1.61 -25.19
C ASP A 320 10.87 0.55 -24.17
N PHE A 321 9.93 -0.32 -24.59
CA PHE A 321 9.42 -1.44 -23.78
C PHE A 321 10.49 -2.49 -23.44
N THR A 322 11.64 -2.48 -24.12
CA THR A 322 12.75 -3.40 -23.81
C THR A 322 13.53 -3.00 -22.56
N GLN A 323 13.36 -1.77 -22.07
CA GLN A 323 14.07 -1.29 -20.89
C GLN A 323 13.52 -1.92 -19.61
N PRO A 324 14.38 -2.54 -18.75
CA PRO A 324 13.95 -3.13 -17.48
C PRO A 324 13.26 -2.13 -16.54
N VAL A 325 13.62 -0.84 -16.65
CA VAL A 325 12.99 0.23 -15.86
C VAL A 325 11.51 0.40 -16.26
N ILE A 326 11.16 0.26 -17.53
CA ILE A 326 9.77 0.40 -18.00
C ILE A 326 8.96 -0.83 -17.61
N SER A 327 9.48 -2.04 -17.83
CA SER A 327 8.85 -3.29 -17.36
C SER A 327 8.45 -3.19 -15.89
N LYS A 328 9.39 -2.80 -15.03
CA LYS A 328 9.13 -2.63 -13.59
C LYS A 328 8.03 -1.62 -13.28
N ARG A 329 7.96 -0.50 -14.02
CA ARG A 329 6.98 0.56 -13.77
C ARG A 329 5.59 0.20 -14.29
N LEU A 330 5.52 -0.52 -15.40
CA LEU A 330 4.27 -1.10 -15.88
C LEU A 330 3.77 -2.18 -14.92
N LEU A 331 4.67 -2.99 -14.34
CA LEU A 331 4.29 -3.92 -13.27
C LEU A 331 3.76 -3.18 -12.04
N ASP A 332 4.41 -2.09 -11.59
CA ASP A 332 3.88 -1.25 -10.49
C ASP A 332 2.47 -0.70 -10.83
N TYR A 333 2.21 -0.36 -12.09
CA TYR A 333 0.89 0.09 -12.56
C TYR A 333 -0.17 -1.01 -12.44
N VAL A 334 0.11 -2.23 -12.91
CA VAL A 334 -0.85 -3.34 -12.84
C VAL A 334 -1.08 -3.77 -11.40
N GLN A 335 -0.01 -3.84 -10.58
CA GLN A 335 -0.15 -4.08 -9.14
C GLN A 335 -0.95 -2.97 -8.44
N CYS A 336 -0.81 -1.71 -8.87
CA CYS A 336 -1.64 -0.62 -8.38
C CYS A 336 -3.12 -0.80 -8.74
N LEU A 337 -3.43 -1.22 -9.98
CA LEU A 337 -4.81 -1.50 -10.39
C LEU A 337 -5.43 -2.66 -9.61
N GLN A 338 -4.67 -3.75 -9.39
CA GLN A 338 -5.12 -4.89 -8.60
C GLN A 338 -5.35 -4.48 -7.14
N PHE A 339 -4.45 -3.70 -6.53
CA PHE A 339 -4.68 -3.14 -5.20
C PHE A 339 -5.98 -2.35 -5.22
N PHE A 340 -6.11 -1.39 -6.15
CA PHE A 340 -7.27 -0.51 -6.18
C PHE A 340 -8.57 -1.30 -6.38
N ALA A 341 -8.60 -2.32 -7.25
CA ALA A 341 -9.75 -3.21 -7.42
C ALA A 341 -10.14 -3.90 -6.11
N LEU A 342 -9.15 -4.38 -5.35
CA LEU A 342 -9.40 -5.05 -4.08
C LEU A 342 -9.92 -4.09 -3.00
N SER A 343 -9.50 -2.82 -2.96
CA SER A 343 -9.87 -1.91 -1.86
C SER A 343 -10.96 -0.88 -2.20
N CYS A 344 -11.26 -0.63 -3.48
CA CYS A 344 -12.05 0.53 -3.90
C CYS A 344 -13.50 0.49 -3.43
N ARG A 345 -14.17 -0.67 -3.42
CA ARG A 345 -15.59 -0.73 -3.13
C ARG A 345 -15.93 -0.19 -1.74
N MET A 346 -15.39 -0.82 -0.70
CA MET A 346 -15.67 -0.40 0.68
C MET A 346 -15.20 1.03 0.94
N THR A 347 -14.04 1.39 0.37
CA THR A 347 -13.47 2.72 0.54
C THR A 347 -14.32 3.81 -0.13
N ALA A 348 -14.76 3.58 -1.36
CA ALA A 348 -15.60 4.52 -2.10
C ALA A 348 -16.95 4.67 -1.42
N GLU A 349 -17.60 3.56 -1.04
CA GLU A 349 -18.90 3.59 -0.36
C GLU A 349 -18.83 4.43 0.93
N SER A 350 -17.85 4.15 1.80
CA SER A 350 -17.64 4.90 3.03
C SER A 350 -17.29 6.36 2.78
N THR A 351 -16.46 6.65 1.78
CA THR A 351 -16.09 8.02 1.43
C THR A 351 -17.31 8.82 0.97
N LEU A 352 -18.11 8.27 0.04
CA LEU A 352 -19.33 8.92 -0.45
C LEU A 352 -20.35 9.13 0.66
N ALA A 353 -20.49 8.17 1.58
CA ALA A 353 -21.40 8.28 2.72
C ALA A 353 -21.02 9.41 3.71
N SER A 354 -19.77 9.86 3.69
CA SER A 354 -19.24 10.88 4.60
C SER A 354 -19.14 12.29 3.99
N LEU A 355 -19.47 12.46 2.71
CA LEU A 355 -19.27 13.72 2.00
C LEU A 355 -20.23 14.82 2.43
N ASP A 356 -19.73 16.06 2.40
CA ASP A 356 -20.55 17.27 2.41
C ASP A 356 -20.95 17.70 0.99
N SER A 357 -21.87 18.66 0.91
CA SER A 357 -22.43 19.17 -0.35
C SER A 357 -21.38 19.76 -1.28
N GLU A 358 -20.30 20.35 -0.74
CA GLU A 358 -19.23 20.97 -1.52
C GLU A 358 -18.36 19.89 -2.20
N ALA A 359 -17.95 18.87 -1.43
CA ALA A 359 -17.17 17.76 -1.95
C ALA A 359 -17.95 16.94 -2.99
N PHE A 360 -19.28 16.78 -2.80
CA PHE A 360 -20.16 16.19 -3.83
C PHE A 360 -20.12 16.98 -5.14
N ALA A 361 -20.26 18.31 -5.06
CA ALA A 361 -20.26 19.18 -6.24
C ALA A 361 -18.90 19.15 -6.97
N GLU A 362 -17.79 19.18 -6.22
CA GLU A 362 -16.44 19.10 -6.79
C GLU A 362 -16.20 17.77 -7.51
N CYS A 363 -16.60 16.64 -6.92
CA CYS A 363 -16.49 15.32 -7.55
C CYS A 363 -17.26 15.28 -8.88
N LYS A 364 -18.51 15.76 -8.87
CA LYS A 364 -19.35 15.83 -10.07
C LYS A 364 -18.73 16.73 -11.14
N ASN A 365 -18.22 17.90 -10.77
CA ASN A 365 -17.59 18.84 -11.70
C ASN A 365 -16.35 18.23 -12.37
N ARG A 366 -15.54 17.46 -11.64
CA ARG A 366 -14.39 16.74 -12.22
C ARG A 366 -14.79 15.69 -13.25
N LEU A 367 -15.84 14.90 -12.95
CA LEU A 367 -16.38 13.91 -13.89
C LEU A 367 -16.97 14.58 -15.15
N LEU A 368 -17.71 15.68 -14.98
CA LEU A 368 -18.21 16.47 -16.10
C LEU A 368 -17.09 17.05 -16.96
N LYS A 369 -16.02 17.54 -16.32
CA LYS A 369 -14.87 18.11 -17.02
C LYS A 369 -14.21 17.08 -17.93
N ILE A 370 -13.90 15.87 -17.44
CA ILE A 370 -13.26 14.84 -18.27
C ILE A 370 -14.16 14.37 -19.42
N LYS A 371 -15.50 14.39 -19.22
CA LYS A 371 -16.46 14.13 -20.28
C LYS A 371 -16.43 15.22 -21.36
N GLN A 372 -16.45 16.50 -20.95
CA GLN A 372 -16.46 17.65 -21.86
C GLN A 372 -15.15 17.82 -22.63
N THR A 373 -14.01 17.50 -22.01
CA THR A 373 -12.68 17.61 -22.65
C THR A 373 -12.34 16.40 -23.52
N GLY A 374 -13.24 15.43 -23.67
CA GLY A 374 -13.01 14.23 -24.49
C GLY A 374 -11.94 13.31 -23.94
N GLN A 375 -11.83 13.21 -22.60
CA GLN A 375 -10.84 12.37 -21.91
C GLN A 375 -11.51 11.36 -20.96
N PRO A 376 -12.50 10.58 -21.42
CA PRO A 376 -13.25 9.70 -20.53
C PRO A 376 -12.38 8.60 -19.89
N GLU A 377 -11.24 8.27 -20.48
CA GLU A 377 -10.25 7.32 -19.94
C GLU A 377 -9.61 7.77 -18.62
N LEU A 378 -9.76 9.04 -18.22
CA LEU A 378 -9.29 9.55 -16.93
C LEU A 378 -10.21 9.23 -15.75
N VAL A 379 -11.37 8.61 -15.99
CA VAL A 379 -12.37 8.35 -14.94
C VAL A 379 -11.78 7.58 -13.74
N VAL A 380 -10.90 6.59 -13.97
CA VAL A 380 -10.26 5.83 -12.89
C VAL A 380 -9.33 6.70 -12.05
N TYR A 381 -8.61 7.64 -12.68
CA TYR A 381 -7.73 8.60 -11.98
C TYR A 381 -8.55 9.57 -11.14
N VAL A 382 -9.63 10.12 -11.71
CA VAL A 382 -10.53 11.06 -11.02
C VAL A 382 -11.19 10.37 -9.84
N SER A 383 -11.68 9.14 -9.99
CA SER A 383 -12.31 8.39 -8.89
C SER A 383 -11.32 8.09 -7.77
N LEU A 384 -10.10 7.69 -8.09
CA LEU A 384 -9.07 7.40 -7.08
C LEU A 384 -8.61 8.68 -6.36
N GLU A 385 -8.37 9.77 -7.11
CA GLU A 385 -8.04 11.08 -6.55
C GLU A 385 -9.14 11.61 -5.63
N PHE A 386 -10.40 11.49 -6.04
CA PHE A 386 -11.55 11.86 -5.24
C PHE A 386 -11.55 11.12 -3.89
N ILE A 387 -11.35 9.79 -3.88
CA ILE A 387 -11.24 9.03 -2.63
C ILE A 387 -10.08 9.54 -1.77
N ALA A 388 -8.92 9.76 -2.38
CA ALA A 388 -7.71 10.21 -1.69
C ALA A 388 -7.88 11.59 -1.02
N CYS A 389 -8.69 12.48 -1.61
CA CYS A 389 -8.95 13.81 -1.08
C CYS A 389 -10.09 13.85 -0.05
N SER A 390 -11.11 13.02 -0.23
CA SER A 390 -12.38 13.18 0.48
C SER A 390 -12.60 12.21 1.64
N THR A 391 -11.91 11.06 1.69
CA THR A 391 -12.09 10.11 2.81
C THR A 391 -11.72 10.73 4.17
N PRO A 392 -12.44 10.47 5.27
CA PRO A 392 -12.08 11.01 6.59
C PRO A 392 -10.82 10.35 7.17
N LEU A 393 -10.47 9.14 6.72
CA LEU A 393 -9.38 8.33 7.26
C LEU A 393 -8.02 8.71 6.65
N ARG A 394 -7.09 9.17 7.49
CA ARG A 394 -5.77 9.68 7.06
C ARG A 394 -4.90 8.59 6.44
N THR A 395 -5.00 7.36 6.95
CA THR A 395 -4.29 6.19 6.41
C THR A 395 -4.77 5.89 4.99
N ILE A 396 -6.08 5.90 4.74
CA ILE A 396 -6.63 5.73 3.39
C ILE A 396 -6.15 6.86 2.47
N ARG A 397 -6.18 8.12 2.91
CA ARG A 397 -5.61 9.24 2.12
C ARG A 397 -4.16 8.98 1.74
N THR A 398 -3.35 8.49 2.68
CA THR A 398 -1.93 8.20 2.45
C THR A 398 -1.75 7.11 1.40
N VAL A 399 -2.46 5.99 1.54
CA VAL A 399 -2.37 4.85 0.62
C VAL A 399 -2.90 5.22 -0.77
N TYR A 400 -4.09 5.82 -0.86
CA TYR A 400 -4.70 6.18 -2.13
C TYR A 400 -3.94 7.30 -2.83
N THR A 401 -3.34 8.23 -2.09
CA THR A 401 -2.44 9.22 -2.70
C THR A 401 -1.27 8.53 -3.39
N GLU A 402 -0.64 7.54 -2.75
CA GLU A 402 0.46 6.78 -3.37
C GLU A 402 -0.02 5.96 -4.58
N LEU A 403 -1.16 5.29 -4.50
CA LEU A 403 -1.74 4.55 -5.64
C LEU A 403 -2.03 5.48 -6.82
N LEU A 404 -2.55 6.68 -6.58
CA LEU A 404 -2.76 7.69 -7.62
C LEU A 404 -1.48 7.98 -8.39
N HIS A 405 -0.33 7.99 -7.70
CA HIS A 405 0.95 8.29 -8.34
C HIS A 405 1.39 7.15 -9.24
N LEU A 406 1.10 5.90 -8.84
CA LEU A 406 1.46 4.72 -9.61
C LEU A 406 0.59 4.55 -10.87
N LEU A 407 -0.65 5.04 -10.87
CA LEU A 407 -1.50 5.03 -12.06
C LEU A 407 -0.85 5.75 -13.25
N PHE A 408 0.00 6.75 -13.03
CA PHE A 408 0.66 7.48 -14.13
C PHE A 408 1.65 6.62 -14.92
N TRP A 409 2.12 5.49 -14.38
CA TRP A 409 2.98 4.58 -15.13
C TRP A 409 2.25 3.85 -16.25
N GLY A 410 0.91 3.78 -16.21
CA GLY A 410 0.08 3.21 -17.28
C GLY A 410 -0.08 4.12 -18.51
N ASN A 411 0.52 5.32 -18.53
CA ASN A 411 0.42 6.25 -19.66
C ASN A 411 0.85 5.66 -21.03
N PRO A 412 1.89 4.83 -21.15
CA PRO A 412 2.24 4.19 -22.42
C PRO A 412 1.13 3.25 -22.91
N LEU A 413 0.59 2.42 -22.01
CA LEU A 413 -0.50 1.48 -22.35
C LEU A 413 -1.77 2.21 -22.79
N ARG A 414 -2.08 3.34 -22.14
CA ARG A 414 -3.19 4.21 -22.54
C ARG A 414 -3.04 4.73 -23.96
N SER A 415 -1.82 5.07 -24.37
CA SER A 415 -1.53 5.53 -25.73
C SER A 415 -1.80 4.45 -26.77
N ILE A 416 -1.35 3.21 -26.51
CA ILE A 416 -1.62 2.05 -27.37
C ILE A 416 -3.12 1.86 -27.57
N ARG A 417 -3.89 1.88 -26.47
CA ARG A 417 -5.34 1.65 -26.52
C ARG A 417 -6.12 2.79 -27.15
N LYS A 418 -5.67 4.04 -27.00
CA LYS A 418 -6.34 5.18 -27.63
C LYS A 418 -6.35 5.09 -29.16
N ASN A 419 -5.36 4.38 -29.73
CA ASN A 419 -5.28 4.11 -31.16
C ASN A 419 -6.19 2.93 -31.60
N GLN A 420 -6.83 2.23 -30.67
CA GLN A 420 -7.83 1.19 -30.96
C GLN A 420 -9.23 1.83 -31.07
N GLU A 421 -9.99 1.46 -32.11
CA GLU A 421 -11.35 1.95 -32.33
C GLU A 421 -12.25 1.62 -31.12
N GLY A 422 -13.05 2.60 -30.67
CA GLY A 422 -14.04 2.41 -29.60
C GLY A 422 -13.53 2.56 -28.15
N PHE A 423 -12.23 2.70 -27.91
CA PHE A 423 -11.66 2.79 -26.55
C PHE A 423 -12.22 3.95 -25.71
N SER A 424 -12.38 5.14 -26.28
CA SER A 424 -13.01 6.27 -25.57
C SER A 424 -14.49 6.03 -25.29
N GLY A 425 -15.18 5.24 -26.12
CA GLY A 425 -16.58 4.88 -25.93
C GLY A 425 -16.80 3.95 -24.75
N PHE A 426 -15.81 3.12 -24.41
CA PHE A 426 -15.88 2.18 -23.29
C PHE A 426 -16.10 2.87 -21.93
N PHE A 427 -15.43 3.99 -21.67
CA PHE A 427 -15.47 4.67 -20.36
C PHE A 427 -16.68 5.62 -20.19
N LEU A 428 -17.31 6.04 -21.29
CA LEU A 428 -18.36 7.06 -21.26
C LEU A 428 -19.60 6.62 -20.45
N PRO A 429 -20.11 5.37 -20.59
CA PRO A 429 -21.22 4.89 -19.77
C PRO A 429 -20.93 4.92 -18.27
N TYR A 430 -19.69 4.60 -17.87
CA TYR A 430 -19.29 4.64 -16.46
C TYR A 430 -19.32 6.07 -15.90
N ILE A 431 -18.85 7.05 -16.67
CA ILE A 431 -18.91 8.47 -16.25
C ILE A 431 -20.35 8.93 -16.09
N GLU A 432 -21.22 8.59 -17.04
CA GLU A 432 -22.64 8.95 -16.97
C GLU A 432 -23.33 8.31 -15.77
N TYR A 433 -23.02 7.04 -15.49
CA TYR A 433 -23.52 6.33 -14.33
C TYR A 433 -23.03 6.94 -13.01
N PHE A 434 -21.74 7.28 -12.93
CA PHE A 434 -21.18 7.95 -11.76
C PHE A 434 -21.82 9.32 -11.52
N ILE A 435 -22.02 10.13 -12.57
CA ILE A 435 -22.73 11.41 -12.44
C ILE A 435 -24.17 11.18 -11.95
N ALA A 436 -24.88 10.19 -12.47
CA ALA A 436 -26.24 9.86 -12.02
C ALA A 436 -26.28 9.42 -10.54
N CYS A 437 -25.28 8.65 -10.07
CA CYS A 437 -25.14 8.26 -8.67
C CYS A 437 -24.83 9.45 -7.74
N LEU A 438 -24.19 10.50 -8.26
CA LEU A 438 -23.94 11.73 -7.50
C LEU A 438 -25.18 12.65 -7.49
N ASP A 439 -25.98 12.66 -8.57
CA ASP A 439 -27.24 13.40 -8.65
C ASP A 439 -28.33 12.82 -7.74
N ARG A 440 -28.35 11.50 -7.61
CA ARG A 440 -29.20 10.75 -6.69
C ARG A 440 -28.29 9.91 -5.81
N PRO A 441 -27.85 10.44 -4.65
CA PRO A 441 -26.80 9.82 -3.82
C PRO A 441 -27.00 8.31 -3.63
N ALA A 442 -26.20 7.53 -4.36
CA ALA A 442 -26.26 6.07 -4.38
C ALA A 442 -24.85 5.50 -4.14
N PRO A 443 -24.29 5.63 -2.91
CA PRO A 443 -22.89 5.31 -2.61
C PRO A 443 -22.53 3.85 -2.91
N VAL A 444 -23.43 2.92 -2.58
CA VAL A 444 -23.26 1.48 -2.83
C VAL A 444 -23.15 1.18 -4.33
N ALA A 445 -24.03 1.79 -5.14
CA ALA A 445 -24.09 1.59 -6.58
C ALA A 445 -22.86 2.17 -7.29
N PHE A 446 -22.44 3.38 -6.89
CA PHE A 446 -21.19 4.00 -7.35
C PHE A 446 -19.99 3.10 -7.05
N ALA A 447 -19.89 2.63 -5.80
CA ALA A 447 -18.77 1.81 -5.34
C ALA A 447 -18.66 0.46 -6.06
N ALA A 448 -19.78 -0.23 -6.26
CA ALA A 448 -19.81 -1.49 -7.00
C ALA A 448 -19.40 -1.29 -8.48
N THR A 449 -19.89 -0.23 -9.10
CA THR A 449 -19.55 0.10 -10.50
C THR A 449 -18.09 0.52 -10.65
N LEU A 450 -17.51 1.17 -9.64
CA LEU A 450 -16.08 1.47 -9.61
C LEU A 450 -15.22 0.21 -9.50
N GLU A 451 -15.60 -0.75 -8.64
CA GLU A 451 -14.92 -2.06 -8.55
C GLU A 451 -14.92 -2.78 -9.90
N GLU A 452 -16.08 -2.82 -10.57
CA GLU A 452 -16.23 -3.42 -11.88
C GLU A 452 -15.31 -2.75 -12.93
N LEU A 453 -15.36 -1.42 -13.01
CA LEU A 453 -14.56 -0.63 -13.95
C LEU A 453 -13.05 -0.86 -13.75
N VAL A 454 -12.57 -0.81 -12.49
CA VAL A 454 -11.15 -0.98 -12.19
C VAL A 454 -10.71 -2.42 -12.48
N THR A 455 -11.55 -3.41 -12.20
CA THR A 455 -11.30 -4.83 -12.51
C THR A 455 -11.24 -5.06 -14.02
N CYS A 456 -12.13 -4.44 -14.80
CA CYS A 456 -12.06 -4.50 -16.26
C CYS A 456 -10.79 -3.84 -16.79
N LEU A 457 -10.43 -2.66 -16.27
CA LEU A 457 -9.19 -1.99 -16.66
C LEU A 457 -7.94 -2.80 -16.31
N LEU A 458 -7.95 -3.52 -15.18
CA LEU A 458 -6.90 -4.45 -14.78
C LEU A 458 -6.75 -5.58 -15.80
N ASN A 459 -7.84 -6.28 -16.14
CA ASN A 459 -7.83 -7.36 -17.14
C ASN A 459 -7.23 -6.90 -18.47
N LEU A 460 -7.75 -5.80 -19.03
CA LEU A 460 -7.24 -5.22 -20.28
C LEU A 460 -5.74 -4.87 -20.19
N SER A 461 -5.24 -4.53 -19.00
CA SER A 461 -3.83 -4.16 -18.77
C SER A 461 -2.91 -5.36 -18.63
N VAL A 462 -3.39 -6.43 -18.02
CA VAL A 462 -2.68 -7.71 -18.01
C VAL A 462 -2.60 -8.28 -19.42
N GLU A 463 -3.72 -8.35 -20.15
CA GLU A 463 -3.76 -8.87 -21.53
C GLU A 463 -2.81 -8.09 -22.46
N LEU A 464 -2.90 -6.77 -22.47
CA LEU A 464 -2.03 -5.94 -23.31
C LEU A 464 -0.55 -6.07 -22.91
N MET A 465 -0.23 -6.23 -21.63
CA MET A 465 1.16 -6.44 -21.20
C MET A 465 1.67 -7.82 -21.59
N ALA A 466 0.83 -8.85 -21.54
CA ALA A 466 1.18 -10.19 -22.02
C ALA A 466 1.48 -10.17 -23.54
N GLU A 467 0.65 -9.47 -24.34
CA GLU A 467 0.89 -9.27 -25.78
C GLU A 467 2.21 -8.55 -26.08
N LEU A 468 2.64 -7.64 -25.19
CA LEU A 468 3.91 -6.93 -25.28
C LEU A 468 5.11 -7.76 -24.76
N GLY A 469 4.89 -9.00 -24.31
CA GLY A 469 5.94 -9.92 -23.87
C GLY A 469 6.31 -9.85 -22.38
N PHE A 470 5.49 -9.22 -21.53
CA PHE A 470 5.73 -9.16 -20.09
C PHE A 470 5.05 -10.34 -19.37
N SER A 471 5.72 -11.49 -19.27
CA SER A 471 5.14 -12.69 -18.66
C SER A 471 4.87 -12.56 -17.15
N GLU A 472 5.53 -11.64 -16.45
CA GLU A 472 5.38 -11.51 -14.99
C GLU A 472 3.96 -11.12 -14.56
N VAL A 473 3.20 -10.44 -15.42
CA VAL A 473 1.82 -10.02 -15.11
C VAL A 473 0.81 -11.17 -15.09
N GLU A 474 1.12 -12.31 -15.72
CA GLU A 474 0.21 -13.47 -15.78
C GLU A 474 0.04 -14.15 -14.41
N SER A 475 1.00 -13.96 -13.51
CA SER A 475 0.93 -14.44 -12.13
C SER A 475 -0.01 -13.63 -11.24
N LEU A 476 -0.46 -12.45 -11.68
CA LEU A 476 -1.32 -11.59 -10.87
C LEU A 476 -2.72 -12.16 -10.78
N LEU A 477 -3.19 -12.35 -9.55
CA LEU A 477 -4.54 -12.81 -9.31
C LEU A 477 -5.55 -11.70 -9.61
N ILE A 478 -6.38 -11.89 -10.62
CA ILE A 478 -7.42 -10.93 -10.99
C ILE A 478 -8.69 -11.22 -10.16
N PRO A 479 -9.22 -10.26 -9.39
CA PRO A 479 -10.44 -10.47 -8.63
C PRO A 479 -11.61 -10.81 -9.57
N SER A 480 -12.27 -11.94 -9.36
CA SER A 480 -13.48 -12.28 -10.12
C SER A 480 -14.68 -11.47 -9.59
N ASN A 481 -15.53 -10.92 -10.45
CA ASN A 481 -16.77 -10.22 -10.08
C ASN A 481 -17.84 -11.10 -9.39
N SER A 482 -17.52 -12.36 -9.03
CA SER A 482 -18.47 -13.28 -8.39
C SER A 482 -18.53 -13.08 -6.87
N LYS A 483 -19.21 -12.00 -6.45
CA LYS A 483 -19.96 -12.02 -5.18
C LYS A 483 -21.36 -12.55 -5.49
N ALA A 484 -21.45 -13.87 -5.66
CA ALA A 484 -22.69 -14.61 -5.58
C ALA A 484 -22.77 -15.27 -4.20
#